data_AF-A0A7V9ET92-F1
#
_entry.id   AF-A0A7V9ET92-F1
#
_cell.length_a   1.000
_cell.length_b   1.000
_cell.length_c   1.000
_cell.angle_alpha   90.00
_cell.angle_beta   90.00
_cell.angle_gamma   90.00
#
_symmetry.space_group_name_H-M   'P 1'
#
loop_
_entity.id
_entity.type
_entity.pdbx_description
1 polymer ?
#
loop_
_entity_poly.entity_id
_entity_poly.type
_entity_poly.pdbx_seq_one_letter_code
_entity_poly.pdbx_strand_id
1 'polypeptide(L)'
;MCRAALIAFLLSACVSSSPREGTTASLTVDERRMYFVDQAAPSQAVVQSAVDAAIAGDDAKLAYVISLGRFTDGEGALNFGDLLLQLQRVVGSDRFRRVLATVPAETRDSAQGCMKAAEETRRAYE
;
A
#
# COMPACT_ATOMS: atom_id res chain seq x y z
N MET A 1 -21.99 -56.83 -38.02
CA MET A 1 -23.39 -56.38 -38.11
C MET A 1 -23.74 -55.64 -36.83
N CYS A 2 -24.47 -54.53 -36.96
CA CYS A 2 -25.15 -53.73 -35.94
C CYS A 2 -25.46 -54.46 -34.61
N ARG A 3 -25.45 -53.85 -33.43
CA ARG A 3 -26.20 -52.64 -33.05
C ARG A 3 -25.88 -52.25 -31.60
N ALA A 4 -25.99 -50.96 -31.31
CA ALA A 4 -25.87 -50.31 -30.01
C ALA A 4 -26.90 -50.78 -28.96
N ALA A 5 -26.53 -50.72 -27.68
CA ALA A 5 -27.40 -50.59 -26.51
C ALA A 5 -26.50 -50.46 -25.26
N LEU A 6 -26.77 -49.71 -24.20
CA LEU A 6 -27.66 -48.60 -23.90
C LEU A 6 -27.18 -48.13 -22.52
N ILE A 7 -27.06 -46.83 -22.29
CA ILE A 7 -26.65 -46.25 -21.00
C ILE A 7 -27.72 -46.56 -19.93
N ALA A 8 -27.29 -47.06 -18.77
CA ALA A 8 -28.10 -47.09 -17.55
C ALA A 8 -27.21 -46.73 -16.35
N PHE A 9 -27.02 -45.43 -16.13
CA PHE A 9 -26.49 -44.91 -14.87
C PHE A 9 -27.63 -44.94 -13.84
N LEU A 10 -27.64 -45.96 -13.00
CA LEU A 10 -28.49 -46.04 -11.81
C LEU A 10 -27.59 -45.93 -10.57
N LEU A 11 -27.29 -44.70 -10.16
CA LEU A 11 -26.79 -44.45 -8.82
C LEU A 11 -27.99 -44.15 -7.91
N SER A 12 -28.44 -45.21 -7.26
CA SER A 12 -29.43 -45.17 -6.19
C SER A 12 -28.87 -44.36 -5.01
N ALA A 13 -29.70 -43.47 -4.50
CA ALA A 13 -29.39 -42.55 -3.42
C ALA A 13 -28.98 -43.26 -2.12
N CYS A 14 -27.95 -42.75 -1.45
CA CYS A 14 -27.89 -42.73 0.00
C CYS A 14 -28.13 -41.29 0.44
N VAL A 15 -29.39 -41.01 0.79
CA VAL A 15 -29.74 -39.80 1.53
C VAL A 15 -29.54 -40.09 3.01
N SER A 16 -28.76 -39.24 3.66
CA SER A 16 -28.83 -38.96 5.10
C SER A 16 -28.21 -37.57 5.25
N SER A 17 -28.99 -36.53 4.91
CA SER A 17 -29.69 -35.67 5.87
C SER A 17 -28.78 -35.04 6.93
N SER A 18 -28.09 -33.98 6.53
CA SER A 18 -28.05 -32.70 7.25
C SER A 18 -27.42 -31.64 6.34
N PRO A 19 -28.15 -30.61 5.87
CA PRO A 19 -27.46 -29.43 5.37
C PRO A 19 -26.79 -28.82 6.61
N ARG A 20 -25.46 -28.93 6.70
CA ARG A 20 -24.72 -27.89 7.41
C ARG A 20 -25.13 -26.61 6.71
N GLU A 21 -25.89 -25.77 7.41
CA GLU A 21 -26.12 -24.40 6.99
C GLU A 21 -24.77 -23.87 6.55
N GLY A 22 -24.64 -23.70 5.23
CA GLY A 22 -23.52 -22.99 4.68
C GLY A 22 -23.64 -21.63 5.29
N THR A 23 -22.82 -21.34 6.30
CA THR A 23 -22.45 -19.98 6.60
C THR A 23 -21.79 -19.51 5.31
N THR A 24 -22.61 -18.98 4.40
CA THR A 24 -22.17 -17.95 3.49
C THR A 24 -21.74 -16.84 4.43
N ALA A 25 -20.48 -16.90 4.86
CA ALA A 25 -19.74 -15.72 5.25
C ALA A 25 -19.64 -14.89 3.97
N SER A 26 -20.76 -14.29 3.58
CA SER A 26 -20.77 -13.17 2.69
C SER A 26 -19.94 -12.14 3.43
N LEU A 27 -18.76 -11.86 2.88
CA LEU A 27 -18.00 -10.66 3.19
C LEU A 27 -18.96 -9.50 3.00
N THR A 28 -19.65 -9.13 4.07
CA THR A 28 -20.54 -7.99 4.10
C THR A 28 -19.58 -6.82 4.22
N VAL A 29 -19.33 -6.16 3.09
CA VAL A 29 -18.69 -4.85 3.08
C VAL A 29 -19.64 -3.94 3.86
N ASP A 30 -19.31 -3.67 5.12
CA ASP A 30 -20.01 -2.67 5.90
C ASP A 30 -19.87 -1.34 5.17
N GLU A 31 -20.95 -0.86 4.56
CA GLU A 31 -20.94 0.39 3.79
C GLU A 31 -20.50 1.58 4.65
N ARG A 32 -20.61 1.50 5.99
CA ARG A 32 -20.10 2.52 6.91
C ARG A 32 -18.58 2.51 7.08
N ARG A 33 -17.89 1.51 6.53
CA ARG A 33 -16.43 1.37 6.53
C ARG A 33 -15.86 1.15 5.13
N MET A 34 -16.54 1.64 4.10
CA MET A 34 -15.89 1.80 2.81
C MET A 34 -14.86 2.91 2.93
N TYR A 35 -13.60 2.53 3.13
CA TYR A 35 -12.46 3.39 2.87
C TYR A 35 -12.32 3.54 1.35
N PHE A 36 -13.22 4.31 0.75
CA PHE A 36 -12.95 4.84 -0.57
C PHE A 36 -11.71 5.72 -0.44
N VAL A 37 -10.71 5.44 -1.27
CA VAL A 37 -9.59 6.34 -1.45
C VAL A 37 -10.17 7.56 -2.17
N ASP A 38 -10.75 8.50 -1.41
CA ASP A 38 -11.51 9.66 -1.89
C ASP A 38 -10.66 10.63 -2.74
N GLN A 39 -9.36 10.37 -2.88
CA GLN A 39 -8.45 11.14 -3.72
C GLN A 39 -7.58 10.18 -4.53
N ALA A 40 -7.74 10.21 -5.86
CA ALA A 40 -6.84 9.50 -6.76
C ALA A 40 -5.38 9.83 -6.42
N ALA A 41 -4.53 8.81 -6.36
CA ALA A 41 -3.10 9.01 -6.13
C ALA A 41 -2.55 9.99 -7.19
N PRO A 42 -1.65 10.93 -6.80
CA PRO A 42 -1.07 11.86 -7.76
C PRO A 42 -0.34 11.09 -8.85
N SER A 43 -0.37 11.60 -10.08
CA SER A 43 0.38 10.98 -11.18
C SER A 43 1.88 11.06 -10.91
N GLN A 44 2.64 10.13 -11.50
CA GLN A 44 4.10 10.10 -11.38
C GLN A 44 4.74 11.43 -11.80
N ALA A 45 4.21 12.08 -12.85
CA ALA A 45 4.71 13.38 -13.30
C ALA A 45 4.54 14.49 -12.24
N VAL A 46 3.45 14.47 -11.48
CA VAL A 46 3.20 15.43 -10.38
C VAL A 46 4.17 15.18 -9.23
N VAL A 47 4.40 13.91 -8.88
CA VAL A 47 5.35 13.55 -7.83
C VAL A 47 6.77 13.95 -8.23
N GLN A 48 7.18 13.63 -9.46
CA GLN A 48 8.51 13.98 -9.96
C GLN A 48 8.73 15.50 -9.97
N SER A 49 7.77 16.28 -10.47
CA SER A 49 7.85 17.74 -10.45
C SER A 49 7.98 18.31 -9.04
N ALA A 50 7.31 17.70 -8.05
CA ALA A 50 7.45 18.12 -6.65
C ALA A 50 8.83 17.77 -6.07
N VAL A 51 9.38 16.60 -6.42
CA VAL A 51 10.74 16.21 -6.02
C VAL A 51 11.77 17.18 -6.62
N ASP A 52 11.66 17.49 -7.91
CA ASP A 52 12.59 18.40 -8.59
C ASP A 52 12.54 19.81 -7.98
N ALA A 53 11.32 20.32 -7.69
CA ALA A 53 11.14 21.60 -7.02
C ALA A 53 11.69 21.59 -5.58
N ALA A 54 11.50 20.50 -4.84
CA ALA A 54 12.06 20.34 -3.50
C ALA A 54 13.60 20.41 -3.54
N ILE A 55 14.22 19.73 -4.49
CA ILE A 55 15.68 19.78 -4.74
C ILE A 55 16.12 21.20 -5.08
N ALA A 56 15.34 21.92 -5.91
CA ALA A 56 15.64 23.29 -6.32
C ALA A 56 15.50 24.35 -5.20
N GLY A 57 14.92 24.00 -4.04
CA GLY A 57 14.80 24.94 -2.91
C GLY A 57 13.37 25.20 -2.41
N ASP A 58 12.35 24.58 -3.02
CA ASP A 58 10.97 24.77 -2.60
C ASP A 58 10.62 23.91 -1.37
N ASP A 59 10.54 24.55 -0.20
CA ASP A 59 10.22 23.90 1.06
C ASP A 59 8.76 23.42 1.14
N ALA A 60 7.83 24.07 0.43
CA ALA A 60 6.44 23.62 0.38
C ALA A 60 6.32 22.32 -0.43
N LYS A 61 7.10 22.19 -1.50
CA LYS A 61 7.18 20.94 -2.27
C LYS A 61 7.91 19.83 -1.52
N LEU A 62 8.94 20.16 -0.74
CA LEU A 62 9.57 19.19 0.15
C LEU A 62 8.57 18.67 1.21
N ALA A 63 7.81 19.55 1.85
CA ALA A 63 6.75 19.17 2.79
C ALA A 63 5.66 18.32 2.12
N TYR A 64 5.26 18.68 0.89
CA TYR A 64 4.31 17.91 0.10
C TYR A 64 4.82 16.48 -0.16
N VAL A 65 6.06 16.31 -0.61
CA VAL A 65 6.64 14.98 -0.86
C VAL A 65 6.69 14.14 0.42
N ILE A 66 7.07 14.74 1.56
CA ILE A 66 7.04 14.07 2.87
C ILE A 66 5.61 13.61 3.22
N SER A 67 4.59 14.38 2.82
CA SER A 67 3.18 14.07 3.10
C SER A 67 2.53 13.02 2.18
N LEU A 68 3.23 12.54 1.15
CA LEU A 68 2.70 11.54 0.21
C LEU A 68 2.55 10.13 0.82
N GLY A 69 3.00 9.92 2.07
CA GLY A 69 3.03 8.62 2.73
C GLY A 69 1.65 8.00 2.94
N ARG A 70 1.19 7.22 1.95
CA ARG A 70 0.03 6.33 2.04
C ARG A 70 0.42 4.99 1.40
N PHE A 71 0.77 4.00 2.23
CA PHE A 71 1.22 2.68 1.76
C PHE A 71 0.25 1.60 2.20
N THR A 72 0.05 0.62 1.33
CA THR A 72 -0.80 -0.56 1.58
C THR A 72 0.00 -1.78 2.02
N ASP A 73 1.33 -1.74 1.90
CA ASP A 73 2.24 -2.85 2.20
C ASP A 73 3.62 -2.37 2.71
N GLY A 74 4.44 -3.33 3.16
CA GLY A 74 5.78 -3.06 3.68
C GLY A 74 6.80 -2.65 2.61
N GLU A 75 6.67 -3.16 1.38
CA GLU A 75 7.57 -2.81 0.27
C GLU A 75 7.41 -1.34 -0.13
N GLY A 76 6.18 -0.84 -0.23
CA GLY A 76 5.90 0.57 -0.48
C GLY A 76 6.47 1.48 0.61
N ALA A 77 6.35 1.08 1.88
CA ALA A 77 6.92 1.82 3.00
C ALA A 77 8.47 1.88 2.95
N LEU A 78 9.13 0.77 2.57
CA LEU A 78 10.59 0.74 2.40
C LEU A 78 11.06 1.62 1.23
N ASN A 79 10.41 1.50 0.07
CA ASN A 79 10.74 2.31 -1.11
C ASN A 79 10.56 3.81 -0.84
N PHE A 80 9.53 4.18 -0.08
CA PHE A 80 9.35 5.56 0.34
C PHE A 80 10.39 6.01 1.36
N GLY A 81 10.75 5.16 2.32
CA GLY A 81 11.86 5.41 3.23
C GLY A 81 13.16 5.70 2.48
N ASP A 82 13.45 4.91 1.45
CA ASP A 82 14.61 5.12 0.57
C ASP A 82 14.55 6.45 -0.18
N LEU A 83 13.40 6.80 -0.75
CA LEU A 83 13.19 8.10 -1.40
C LEU A 83 13.47 9.25 -0.42
N LEU A 84 12.94 9.19 0.80
CA LEU A 84 13.14 10.22 1.81
C LEU A 84 14.60 10.34 2.26
N LEU A 85 15.30 9.21 2.43
CA LEU A 85 16.73 9.19 2.74
C LEU A 85 17.57 9.81 1.61
N GLN A 86 17.24 9.51 0.36
CA GLN A 86 17.91 10.12 -0.79
C GLN A 86 17.64 11.62 -0.85
N LEU A 87 16.39 12.04 -0.67
CA LEU A 87 16.02 13.45 -0.60
C LEU A 87 16.78 14.17 0.52
N GLN A 88 16.85 13.61 1.73
CA GLN A 88 17.60 14.20 2.84
C GLN A 88 19.07 14.42 2.48
N ARG A 89 19.71 13.47 1.77
CA ARG A 89 21.10 13.60 1.31
C ARG A 89 21.25 14.71 0.27
N VAL A 90 20.32 14.82 -0.67
CA VAL A 90 20.38 15.79 -1.77
C VAL A 90 20.06 17.22 -1.31
N VAL A 91 18.99 17.40 -0.52
CA VAL A 91 18.55 18.73 -0.05
C VAL A 91 19.32 19.22 1.18
N GLY A 92 20.06 18.33 1.83
CA GLY A 92 20.81 18.58 3.05
C GLY A 92 20.01 18.29 4.32
N SER A 93 20.67 17.62 5.27
CA SER A 93 20.06 17.14 6.52
C SER A 93 19.39 18.24 7.36
N ASP A 94 19.98 19.44 7.43
CA ASP A 94 19.42 20.52 8.24
C ASP A 94 18.15 21.11 7.62
N ARG A 95 18.12 21.28 6.30
CA ARG A 95 16.93 21.75 5.59
C ARG A 95 15.81 20.72 5.70
N PHE A 96 16.13 19.46 5.44
CA PHE A 96 15.17 18.37 5.58
C PHE A 96 14.57 18.32 6.99
N ARG A 97 15.40 18.38 8.04
CA ARG A 97 14.94 18.36 9.44
C ARG A 97 14.04 19.55 9.78
N ARG A 98 14.36 20.75 9.28
CA ARG A 98 13.50 21.94 9.47
C ARG A 98 12.14 21.77 8.83
N VAL A 99 12.07 21.31 7.58
CA VAL A 99 10.80 21.11 6.87
C VAL A 99 10.01 19.94 7.46
N LEU A 100 10.68 18.86 7.85
CA LEU A 100 10.04 17.75 8.56
C LEU A 100 9.40 18.18 9.90
N ALA A 101 9.90 19.24 10.53
CA ALA A 101 9.30 19.79 11.76
C ALA A 101 8.03 20.62 11.49
N THR A 102 7.76 21.04 10.24
CA THR A 102 6.57 21.83 9.89
C THR A 102 5.38 20.97 9.46
N VAL A 103 5.59 19.69 9.15
CA VAL A 103 4.49 18.77 8.82
C VAL A 103 3.78 18.26 10.08
N PRO A 104 2.51 17.80 9.98
CA PRO A 104 1.78 17.23 11.12
C PRO A 104 2.53 16.09 11.80
N ALA A 105 2.36 15.96 13.12
CA ALA A 105 3.09 14.96 13.92
C ALA A 105 2.93 13.53 13.37
N GLU A 106 1.71 13.14 13.01
CA GLU A 106 1.43 11.82 12.43
C GLU A 106 2.21 11.58 11.13
N THR A 107 2.24 12.55 10.23
CA THR A 107 3.01 12.48 8.98
C THR A 107 4.50 12.41 9.23
N ARG A 108 5.00 13.23 10.17
CA ARG A 108 6.41 13.21 10.58
C ARG A 108 6.82 11.85 11.11
N ASP A 109 6.05 11.31 12.05
CA ASP A 109 6.39 10.06 12.74
C ASP A 109 6.31 8.88 11.75
N SER A 110 5.34 8.90 10.82
CA SER A 110 5.26 7.95 9.71
C SER A 110 6.47 8.02 8.78
N ALA A 111 6.86 9.23 8.34
CA ALA A 111 8.02 9.44 7.49
C ALA A 111 9.33 8.95 8.16
N GLN A 112 9.50 9.27 9.45
CA GLN A 112 10.64 8.80 10.24
C GLN A 112 10.65 7.28 10.39
N GLY A 113 9.48 6.66 10.60
CA GLY A 113 9.34 5.20 10.64
C GLY A 113 9.77 4.54 9.33
N CYS A 114 9.34 5.08 8.18
CA CYS A 114 9.72 4.58 6.87
C CYS A 114 11.24 4.70 6.64
N MET A 115 11.83 5.87 6.94
CA MET A 115 13.28 6.08 6.82
C MET A 115 14.06 5.10 7.69
N LYS A 116 13.64 4.91 8.95
CA LYS A 116 14.28 3.96 9.87
C LYS A 116 14.22 2.53 9.35
N ALA A 117 13.04 2.08 8.89
CA ALA A 117 12.87 0.75 8.33
C ALA A 117 13.78 0.52 7.10
N ALA A 118 13.89 1.51 6.22
CA ALA A 118 14.77 1.43 5.05
C ALA A 118 16.25 1.37 5.44
N GLU A 119 16.71 2.17 6.41
CA GLU A 119 18.09 2.11 6.92
C GLU A 119 18.43 0.77 7.57
N GLU A 120 17.54 0.26 8.43
CA GLU A 120 17.72 -1.02 9.11
C GLU A 120 17.75 -2.18 8.10
N THR A 121 16.85 -2.16 7.11
CA THR A 121 16.84 -3.15 6.03
C THR A 121 18.16 -3.14 5.27
N ARG A 122 18.67 -1.96 4.88
CA ARG A 122 19.93 -1.86 4.15
C ARG A 122 21.10 -2.43 4.94
N ARG A 123 21.21 -2.07 6.23
CA ARG A 123 22.27 -2.58 7.12
C ARG A 123 22.24 -4.10 7.30
N ALA A 124 21.07 -4.73 7.20
CA ALA A 124 20.96 -6.18 7.33
C ALA A 124 21.50 -6.95 6.12
N TYR A 125 21.65 -6.29 4.96
CA TYR A 125 22.15 -6.88 3.71
C TYR A 125 23.57 -6.41 3.34
N GLU A 126 24.20 -5.59 4.19
CA GLU A 126 25.61 -5.17 4.10
C GLU A 126 26.51 -6.09 4.95
#